data_AF-A0A973BD99-F1
#
_entry.id   AF-A0A973BD99-F1
#
_cell.length_a   1.000
_cell.length_b   1.000
_cell.length_c   1.000
_cell.angle_alpha   90.00
_cell.angle_beta   90.00
_cell.angle_gamma   90.00
#
_symmetry.space_group_name_H-M   'P 1'
#
loop_
_entity.id
_entity.type
_entity.pdbx_description
1 polymer ?
#
loop_
_entity_poly.entity_id
_entity_poly.type
_entity_poly.pdbx_seq_one_letter_code
_entity_poly.pdbx_strand_id
1 'polypeptide(L)'
;MHFGQDHLVSENLHGRVTTTIDGKIRVYPDFVPDLDQSEVHMDVQVVDGRLENYEPMSMLSDYMGDKNLQKIKFDTLQNHIDITKGELTIPNMTIESTLGHMEISGTQDMEHNIEYYLKIPWKTVKKAAAYKIFGNKKNKDSIYEDEEIIEVDPNKKTRYLNVKIHGNIDDYDITVGKKAKPKTDK
;
A
#
# COMPACT_ATOMS: atom_id res chain seq x y z
N MET A 1 24.76 -4.19 -13.89
CA MET A 1 24.36 -2.91 -13.30
C MET A 1 23.54 -3.26 -12.07
N HIS A 2 24.11 -3.08 -10.89
CA HIS A 2 23.41 -3.29 -9.62
C HIS A 2 22.70 -1.96 -9.31
N PHE A 3 21.37 -1.95 -9.41
CA PHE A 3 20.57 -0.81 -9.01
C PHE A 3 20.60 -0.75 -7.48
N GLY A 4 21.12 0.35 -6.93
CA GLY A 4 21.21 0.61 -5.49
C GLY A 4 19.86 0.88 -4.81
N GLN A 5 18.84 0.06 -5.10
CA GLN A 5 17.56 0.01 -4.39
C GLN A 5 17.17 -1.44 -4.04
N ASP A 6 18.16 -2.33 -3.91
CA ASP A 6 17.93 -3.78 -3.89
C ASP A 6 17.42 -4.38 -2.56
N HIS A 7 16.98 -3.60 -1.57
CA HIS A 7 16.75 -4.21 -0.24
C HIS A 7 15.43 -3.97 0.49
N LEU A 8 14.48 -3.16 -0.01
CA LEU A 8 13.25 -2.91 0.77
C LEU A 8 11.94 -3.44 0.16
N VAL A 9 11.92 -3.88 -1.11
CA VAL A 9 10.66 -4.36 -1.75
C VAL A 9 10.83 -5.61 -2.62
N SER A 10 12.01 -5.91 -3.16
CA SER A 10 12.17 -6.95 -4.20
C SER A 10 12.01 -8.39 -3.70
N GLU A 11 12.38 -8.69 -2.45
CA GLU A 11 12.26 -10.05 -1.91
C GLU A 11 10.82 -10.40 -1.49
N ASN A 12 10.03 -9.40 -1.10
CA ASN A 12 8.72 -9.60 -0.51
C ASN A 12 7.57 -9.39 -1.52
N LEU A 13 7.78 -8.61 -2.58
CA LEU A 13 6.76 -8.33 -3.59
C LEU A 13 6.98 -9.19 -4.84
N HIS A 14 5.97 -10.00 -5.18
CA HIS A 14 5.95 -10.80 -6.40
C HIS A 14 4.76 -10.42 -7.27
N GLY A 15 4.92 -10.54 -8.59
CA GLY A 15 3.86 -10.27 -9.55
C GLY A 15 4.43 -10.00 -10.94
N ARG A 16 3.54 -9.72 -11.89
CA ARG A 16 3.92 -9.23 -13.22
C ARG A 16 3.55 -7.78 -13.33
N VAL A 17 4.56 -6.93 -13.52
CA VAL A 17 4.39 -5.48 -13.61
C VAL A 17 4.47 -5.07 -15.07
N THR A 18 3.47 -4.33 -15.51
CA THR A 18 3.45 -3.61 -16.79
C THR A 18 3.36 -2.13 -16.47
N THR A 19 4.30 -1.34 -16.96
CA THR A 19 4.29 0.11 -16.74
C THR A 19 4.56 0.85 -18.04
N THR A 20 3.76 1.87 -18.33
CA THR A 20 4.08 2.88 -19.34
C THR A 20 4.61 4.12 -18.62
N ILE A 21 5.76 4.63 -19.05
CA ILE A 21 6.43 5.76 -18.43
C ILE A 21 6.57 6.87 -19.48
N ASP A 22 6.02 8.04 -19.18
CA ASP A 22 6.10 9.23 -20.00
C ASP A 22 6.59 10.40 -19.15
N GLY A 23 7.46 11.26 -19.69
CA GLY A 23 7.92 12.40 -18.92
C GLY A 23 9.18 13.08 -19.42
N LYS A 24 9.57 14.12 -18.69
CA LYS A 24 10.84 14.81 -18.84
C LYS A 24 11.74 14.41 -17.67
N ILE A 25 12.68 13.53 -17.96
CA ILE A 25 13.65 13.05 -16.96
C ILE A 25 14.95 13.79 -17.19
N ARG A 26 15.38 14.56 -16.19
CA ARG A 26 16.75 15.10 -16.17
C ARG A 26 17.69 13.97 -15.79
N VAL A 27 18.77 13.82 -16.53
CA VAL A 27 19.76 12.75 -16.33
C VAL A 27 21.14 13.38 -16.23
N TYR A 28 21.91 12.98 -15.22
CA TYR A 28 23.31 13.37 -15.06
C TYR A 28 24.21 12.66 -16.10
N PRO A 29 25.43 13.14 -16.38
CA PRO A 29 26.32 12.53 -17.38
C PRO A 29 26.70 11.07 -17.11
N ASP A 30 26.55 10.61 -15.87
CA ASP A 30 26.74 9.23 -15.42
C ASP A 30 25.46 8.37 -15.56
N PHE A 31 24.44 8.90 -16.23
CA PHE A 31 23.13 8.29 -16.44
C PHE A 31 22.27 8.12 -15.17
N VAL A 32 22.59 8.81 -14.08
CA VAL A 32 21.73 8.85 -12.89
C VAL A 32 20.58 9.83 -13.14
N PRO A 33 19.30 9.40 -13.00
CA PRO A 33 18.17 10.31 -13.10
C PRO A 33 18.11 11.27 -11.91
N ASP A 34 17.85 12.54 -12.19
CA ASP A 34 17.61 13.62 -11.23
C ASP A 34 16.10 13.83 -11.08
N LEU A 35 15.47 13.08 -10.17
CA LEU A 35 14.02 13.09 -9.99
C LEU A 35 13.48 14.41 -9.41
N ASP A 36 14.31 15.19 -8.72
CA ASP A 36 13.96 16.50 -8.17
C ASP A 36 13.69 17.54 -9.25
N GLN A 37 14.29 17.35 -10.43
CA GLN A 37 14.12 18.20 -11.60
C GLN A 37 13.42 17.47 -12.76
N SER A 38 12.74 16.37 -12.45
CA SER A 38 11.99 15.58 -13.42
C SER A 38 10.48 15.68 -13.19
N GLU A 39 9.75 15.43 -14.28
CA GLU A 39 8.31 15.22 -14.30
C GLU A 39 8.08 13.88 -14.99
N VAL A 40 7.54 12.91 -14.26
CA VAL A 40 7.37 11.53 -14.70
C VAL A 40 5.95 11.09 -14.40
N HIS A 41 5.29 10.52 -15.40
CA HIS A 41 3.95 9.97 -15.33
C HIS A 41 4.06 8.47 -15.60
N MET A 42 3.42 7.67 -14.76
CA MET A 42 3.51 6.21 -14.81
C MET A 42 2.13 5.58 -14.76
N ASP A 43 1.71 4.97 -15.86
CA ASP A 43 0.55 4.07 -15.85
C ASP A 43 1.02 2.68 -15.46
N VAL A 44 0.76 2.28 -14.22
CA VAL A 44 1.23 1.01 -13.63
C VAL A 44 0.08 0.02 -13.57
N GLN A 45 0.34 -1.21 -14.00
CA GLN A 45 -0.52 -2.38 -13.78
C GLN A 45 0.31 -3.52 -13.18
N VAL A 46 -0.18 -4.11 -12.09
CA VAL A 46 0.40 -5.31 -11.48
C VAL A 46 -0.65 -6.42 -11.48
N VAL A 47 -0.32 -7.57 -12.05
CA VAL A 47 -1.16 -8.78 -12.01
C VAL A 47 -0.48 -9.90 -11.24
N ASP A 48 -1.27 -10.79 -10.66
CA ASP A 48 -0.81 -11.88 -9.78
C ASP A 48 0.04 -11.39 -8.60
N GLY A 49 -0.32 -10.23 -8.06
CA GLY A 49 0.40 -9.56 -6.97
C GLY A 49 0.38 -10.38 -5.68
N ARG A 50 1.55 -10.60 -5.09
CA ARG A 50 1.72 -11.22 -3.78
C ARG A 50 2.71 -10.42 -2.95
N LEU A 51 2.39 -10.21 -1.69
CA LEU A 51 3.28 -9.63 -0.70
C LEU A 51 3.51 -10.66 0.40
N GLU A 52 4.75 -11.15 0.50
CA GLU A 52 5.16 -12.21 1.42
C GLU A 52 6.14 -11.67 2.44
N ASN A 53 5.88 -11.89 3.72
CA ASN A 53 6.75 -11.51 4.84
C ASN A 53 7.19 -10.03 4.86
N TYR A 54 6.35 -9.12 4.35
CA TYR A 54 6.61 -7.69 4.43
C TYR A 54 6.36 -7.19 5.85
N GLU A 55 7.43 -7.01 6.61
CA GLU A 55 7.40 -6.64 8.03
C GLU A 55 6.46 -5.45 8.32
N PRO A 56 6.42 -4.38 7.50
CA PRO A 56 5.53 -3.25 7.76
C PRO A 56 4.04 -3.61 7.90
N MET A 57 3.59 -4.72 7.31
CA MET A 57 2.20 -5.18 7.44
C MET A 57 1.86 -5.65 8.86
N SER A 58 2.84 -6.06 9.66
CA SER A 58 2.64 -6.53 11.04
C SER A 58 2.02 -5.44 11.94
N MET A 59 2.33 -4.18 11.67
CA MET A 59 1.79 -3.01 12.36
C MET A 59 0.29 -2.82 12.12
N LEU A 60 -0.27 -3.42 11.05
CA LEU A 60 -1.70 -3.40 10.77
C LEU A 60 -2.48 -4.57 11.41
N SER A 61 -1.80 -5.45 12.17
CA SER A 61 -2.43 -6.62 12.84
C SER A 61 -3.61 -6.25 13.73
N ASP A 62 -3.57 -5.06 14.33
CA ASP A 62 -4.64 -4.53 15.16
C ASP A 62 -5.95 -4.31 14.40
N TYR A 63 -5.88 -4.11 13.08
CA TYR A 63 -7.01 -3.80 12.22
C TYR A 63 -7.44 -4.99 11.34
N MET A 64 -6.61 -6.03 11.21
CA MET A 64 -6.78 -7.11 10.22
C MET A 64 -7.17 -8.47 10.81
N GLY A 65 -7.02 -8.71 12.12
CA GLY A 65 -7.68 -9.83 12.78
C GLY A 65 -6.98 -11.17 12.67
N ASP A 66 -7.71 -12.18 12.18
CA ASP A 66 -7.19 -13.53 11.89
C ASP A 66 -6.49 -13.63 10.54
N LYS A 67 -6.49 -12.54 9.77
CA LYS A 67 -5.90 -12.48 8.44
C LYS A 67 -4.40 -12.71 8.45
N ASN A 68 -3.94 -13.46 7.45
CA ASN A 68 -2.53 -13.72 7.29
C ASN A 68 -1.79 -12.53 6.65
N LEU A 69 -1.22 -11.67 7.49
CA LEU A 69 -0.39 -10.53 7.07
C LEU A 69 0.97 -10.93 6.48
N GLN A 70 1.38 -12.19 6.60
CA GLN A 70 2.64 -12.70 6.05
C GLN A 70 2.49 -13.22 4.63
N LYS A 71 1.27 -13.50 4.15
CA LYS A 71 1.02 -13.92 2.76
C LYS A 71 -0.24 -13.25 2.25
N ILE A 72 -0.05 -12.12 1.59
CA ILE A 72 -1.13 -11.32 1.05
C ILE A 72 -1.16 -11.52 -0.45
N LYS A 73 -2.32 -11.86 -1.00
CA LYS A 73 -2.55 -11.84 -2.45
C LYS A 73 -3.46 -10.67 -2.78
N PHE A 74 -3.18 -10.01 -3.89
CA PHE A 74 -3.98 -8.92 -4.41
C PHE A 74 -4.53 -9.30 -5.77
N ASP A 75 -5.69 -8.75 -6.11
CA ASP A 75 -6.13 -8.72 -7.50
C ASP A 75 -5.27 -7.72 -8.30
N THR A 76 -5.65 -7.48 -9.55
CA THR A 76 -5.02 -6.51 -10.43
C THR A 76 -4.97 -5.13 -9.77
N LEU A 77 -3.75 -4.65 -9.56
CA LEU A 77 -3.51 -3.28 -9.11
C LEU A 77 -3.31 -2.42 -10.35
N GLN A 78 -4.02 -1.29 -10.42
CA GLN A 78 -3.86 -0.33 -11.51
C GLN A 78 -3.96 1.09 -10.98
N ASN A 79 -2.98 1.93 -11.31
CA ASN A 79 -2.99 3.34 -10.93
C ASN A 79 -2.11 4.18 -11.89
N HIS A 80 -2.41 5.48 -11.93
CA HIS A 80 -1.57 6.48 -12.55
C HIS A 80 -0.76 7.16 -11.46
N ILE A 81 0.57 7.02 -11.48
CA ILE A 81 1.47 7.53 -10.44
C ILE A 81 2.33 8.63 -11.05
N ASP A 82 2.41 9.75 -10.35
CA ASP A 82 3.20 10.90 -10.78
C ASP A 82 4.44 11.06 -9.92
N ILE A 83 5.55 11.47 -10.52
CA ILE A 83 6.71 12.03 -9.82
C ILE A 83 6.89 13.45 -10.33
N THR A 84 6.71 14.43 -9.46
CA THR A 84 6.95 15.84 -9.79
C THR A 84 7.80 16.47 -8.70
N LYS A 85 8.91 17.10 -9.07
CA LYS A 85 9.81 17.79 -8.12
C LYS A 85 10.26 16.89 -6.96
N GLY A 86 10.63 15.65 -7.25
CA GLY A 86 11.07 14.70 -6.23
C GLY A 86 9.95 14.16 -5.33
N GLU A 87 8.68 14.47 -5.59
CA GLU A 87 7.54 13.90 -4.86
C GLU A 87 6.80 12.89 -5.73
N LEU A 88 6.81 11.63 -5.32
CA LEU A 88 5.97 10.56 -5.85
C LEU A 88 4.58 10.69 -5.25
N THR A 89 3.54 10.76 -6.09
CA THR A 89 2.14 10.84 -5.70
C THR A 89 1.40 9.60 -6.19
N ILE A 90 0.74 8.92 -5.25
CA ILE A 90 -0.17 7.80 -5.50
C ILE A 90 -1.59 8.31 -5.33
N PRO A 91 -2.36 8.52 -6.42
CA PRO A 91 -3.78 8.80 -6.35
C PRO A 91 -4.55 7.65 -5.69
N ASN A 92 -5.81 7.90 -5.32
CA ASN A 92 -6.64 6.89 -4.67
C ASN A 92 -6.84 5.67 -5.57
N MET A 93 -6.31 4.54 -5.14
CA MET A 93 -6.55 3.22 -5.75
C MET A 93 -7.29 2.31 -4.79
N THR A 94 -8.10 1.43 -5.36
CA THR A 94 -8.71 0.31 -4.65
C THR A 94 -7.77 -0.88 -4.70
N ILE A 95 -7.66 -1.58 -3.57
CA ILE A 95 -6.92 -2.82 -3.43
C ILE A 95 -7.90 -3.89 -2.99
N GLU A 96 -8.17 -4.86 -3.87
CA GLU A 96 -8.84 -6.10 -3.50
C GLU A 96 -7.78 -7.13 -3.12
N SER A 97 -7.93 -7.73 -1.94
CA SER A 97 -6.89 -8.62 -1.41
C SER A 97 -7.46 -9.71 -0.51
N THR A 98 -6.60 -10.65 -0.11
CA THR A 98 -6.91 -11.61 0.96
C THR A 98 -7.21 -10.94 2.29
N LEU A 99 -6.68 -9.74 2.54
CA LEU A 99 -7.01 -8.93 3.73
C LEU A 99 -8.40 -8.28 3.64
N GLY A 100 -8.99 -8.23 2.45
CA GLY A 100 -10.19 -7.45 2.16
C GLY A 100 -9.96 -6.37 1.11
N HIS A 101 -11.08 -5.77 0.72
CA HIS A 101 -11.14 -4.50 0.03
C HIS A 101 -10.55 -3.37 0.87
N MET A 102 -9.66 -2.57 0.30
CA MET A 102 -9.08 -1.37 0.90
C MET A 102 -8.95 -0.27 -0.14
N GLU A 103 -8.77 0.97 0.30
CA GLU A 103 -8.29 2.04 -0.58
C GLU A 103 -6.98 2.59 -0.03
N ILE A 104 -6.05 2.92 -0.91
CA ILE A 104 -4.78 3.57 -0.56
C ILE A 104 -4.55 4.80 -1.45
N SER A 105 -3.92 5.82 -0.88
CA SER A 105 -3.38 6.98 -1.58
C SER A 105 -2.25 7.58 -0.75
N GLY A 106 -1.47 8.49 -1.33
CA GLY A 106 -0.54 9.29 -0.55
C GLY A 106 0.64 9.78 -1.35
N THR A 107 1.69 10.20 -0.64
CA THR A 107 2.91 10.71 -1.24
C THR A 107 4.15 10.10 -0.60
N GLN A 108 5.25 10.13 -1.35
CA GLN A 108 6.58 9.78 -0.88
C GLN A 108 7.61 10.69 -1.55
N ASP A 109 8.55 11.24 -0.80
CA ASP A 109 9.66 12.02 -1.35
C ASP A 109 10.92 11.18 -1.60
N MET A 110 11.95 11.80 -2.19
CA MET A 110 13.22 11.14 -2.49
C MET A 110 14.05 10.82 -1.24
N GLU A 111 13.75 11.43 -0.09
CA GLU A 111 14.35 11.08 1.21
C GLU A 111 13.60 9.95 1.94
N HIS A 112 12.67 9.27 1.25
CA HIS A 112 11.85 8.18 1.78
C HIS A 112 10.89 8.60 2.90
N ASN A 113 10.57 9.89 3.00
CA ASN A 113 9.47 10.32 3.85
C ASN A 113 8.15 9.96 3.16
N ILE A 114 7.25 9.34 3.91
CA ILE A 114 5.97 8.84 3.43
C ILE A 114 4.82 9.56 4.11
N GLU A 115 3.75 9.79 3.36
CA GLU A 115 2.43 10.14 3.90
C GLU A 115 1.36 9.34 3.16
N TYR A 116 1.06 8.15 3.69
CA TYR A 116 0.05 7.25 3.13
C TYR A 116 -1.26 7.27 3.91
N TYR A 117 -2.35 7.12 3.18
CA TYR A 117 -3.71 7.09 3.70
C TYR A 117 -4.37 5.78 3.28
N LEU A 118 -4.72 4.97 4.26
CA LEU A 118 -5.45 3.72 4.06
C LEU A 118 -6.90 3.86 4.53
N LYS A 119 -7.82 3.33 3.75
CA LYS A 119 -9.22 3.15 4.15
C LYS A 119 -9.50 1.67 4.32
N ILE A 120 -9.73 1.26 5.56
CA ILE A 120 -9.99 -0.14 5.93
C ILE A 120 -11.49 -0.28 6.26
N PRO A 121 -12.24 -1.21 5.63
CA PRO A 121 -13.65 -1.41 5.96
C PRO A 121 -13.87 -1.73 7.43
N TRP A 122 -14.84 -1.07 8.07
CA TRP A 122 -15.20 -1.33 9.47
C TRP A 122 -15.63 -2.78 9.70
N LYS A 123 -16.13 -3.47 8.67
CA LYS A 123 -16.46 -4.90 8.74
C LYS A 123 -15.21 -5.74 9.03
N THR A 124 -14.08 -5.41 8.40
CA THR A 124 -12.77 -6.06 8.63
C THR A 124 -12.29 -5.75 10.04
N VAL A 125 -12.27 -4.47 10.43
CA VAL A 125 -11.83 -4.03 11.78
C VAL A 125 -12.66 -4.68 12.91
N LYS A 126 -13.98 -4.82 12.74
CA LYS A 126 -14.84 -5.48 13.73
C LYS A 126 -14.58 -6.97 13.84
N LYS A 127 -14.37 -7.66 12.71
CA LYS A 127 -13.96 -9.07 12.72
C LYS A 127 -12.64 -9.23 13.45
N ALA A 128 -11.68 -8.32 13.22
CA ALA A 128 -10.40 -8.33 13.91
C ALA A 128 -10.54 -8.19 15.43
N ALA A 129 -11.32 -7.20 15.89
CA ALA A 129 -11.59 -7.02 17.31
C ALA A 129 -12.30 -8.24 17.94
N ALA A 130 -13.29 -8.80 17.26
CA ALA A 130 -13.99 -10.00 17.74
C ALA A 130 -13.05 -11.21 17.83
N TYR A 131 -12.18 -11.41 16.82
CA TYR A 131 -11.20 -12.49 16.83
C TYR A 131 -10.19 -12.34 17.98
N LYS A 132 -9.71 -11.13 18.26
CA LYS A 132 -8.82 -10.90 19.41
C LYS A 132 -9.45 -11.24 20.76
N ILE A 133 -10.77 -11.08 20.89
CA ILE A 133 -11.51 -11.31 22.15
C ILE A 133 -11.96 -12.77 22.29
N PHE A 134 -12.44 -13.39 21.20
CA PHE A 134 -13.11 -14.68 21.22
C PHE A 134 -12.35 -15.80 20.48
N GLY A 135 -11.27 -15.47 19.77
CA GLY A 135 -10.44 -16.41 19.04
C GLY A 135 -9.60 -17.26 19.99
N ASN A 136 -9.95 -18.54 20.11
CA ASN A 136 -9.08 -19.51 20.77
C ASN A 136 -7.76 -19.60 20.00
N LYS A 137 -6.62 -19.46 20.70
CA LYS A 137 -5.25 -19.76 20.18
C LYS A 137 -5.06 -21.26 19.89
N LYS A 138 -5.90 -21.87 19.05
CA LYS A 138 -5.70 -23.25 18.59
C LYS A 138 -5.22 -23.20 17.15
N ASN A 139 -3.99 -23.69 16.97
CA ASN A 139 -3.23 -23.87 15.74
C ASN A 139 -2.80 -22.60 14.99
N LYS A 140 -1.61 -22.09 15.36
CA LYS A 140 -0.83 -21.20 14.47
C LYS A 140 -0.41 -21.90 13.16
N ASP A 141 -0.44 -23.23 13.11
CA ASP A 141 0.09 -24.02 11.99
C ASP A 141 -0.98 -24.65 11.08
N SER A 142 -2.28 -24.40 11.29
CA SER A 142 -3.35 -24.98 10.45
C SER A 142 -4.18 -23.98 9.67
N ILE A 143 -3.69 -22.74 9.48
CA ILE A 143 -4.44 -21.66 8.80
C ILE A 143 -3.56 -21.07 7.70
N TYR A 144 -3.24 -21.88 6.70
CA TYR A 144 -2.77 -21.37 5.42
C TYR A 144 -3.49 -22.13 4.31
N GLU A 145 -4.82 -22.27 4.43
CA GLU A 145 -5.62 -22.43 3.22
C GLU A 145 -5.38 -21.19 2.36
N ASP A 146 -5.35 -21.36 1.04
CA ASP A 146 -5.23 -20.26 0.10
C ASP A 146 -6.42 -19.32 0.31
N GLU A 147 -6.23 -18.28 1.12
CA GLU A 147 -7.25 -17.27 1.34
C GLU A 147 -7.64 -16.68 -0.02
N GLU A 148 -8.95 -16.68 -0.30
CA GLU A 148 -9.49 -16.05 -1.50
C GLU A 148 -9.44 -14.52 -1.34
N ILE A 149 -9.30 -13.83 -2.48
CA ILE A 149 -9.40 -12.38 -2.53
C ILE A 149 -10.84 -11.99 -2.17
N ILE A 150 -10.98 -11.05 -1.25
CA ILE A 150 -12.29 -10.59 -0.77
C ILE A 150 -12.61 -9.26 -1.44
N GLU A 151 -13.57 -9.30 -2.34
CA GLU A 151 -14.12 -8.12 -3.01
C GLU A 151 -15.26 -7.45 -2.23
N VAL A 152 -15.45 -6.15 -2.44
CA VAL A 152 -16.63 -5.43 -1.95
C VAL A 152 -17.69 -5.30 -3.05
N ASP A 153 -18.92 -5.61 -2.67
CA ASP A 153 -20.11 -5.36 -3.49
C ASP A 153 -20.25 -3.84 -3.75
N PRO A 154 -20.11 -3.37 -5.01
CA PRO A 154 -20.12 -1.95 -5.33
C PRO A 154 -21.48 -1.29 -5.06
N ASN A 155 -22.55 -2.06 -4.90
CA ASN A 155 -23.89 -1.55 -4.61
C ASN A 155 -24.14 -1.33 -3.12
N LYS A 156 -23.19 -1.71 -2.24
CA LYS A 156 -23.32 -1.54 -0.80
C LYS A 156 -22.49 -0.38 -0.30
N LYS A 157 -23.11 0.45 0.54
CA LYS A 157 -22.41 1.53 1.23
C LYS A 157 -21.43 0.97 2.26
N THR A 158 -20.15 0.96 1.93
CA THR A 158 -19.07 0.57 2.83
C THR A 158 -18.65 1.76 3.70
N ARG A 159 -18.51 1.53 5.01
CA ARG A 159 -17.93 2.50 5.94
C ARG A 159 -16.48 2.12 6.19
N TYR A 160 -15.59 3.10 6.21
CA TYR A 160 -14.16 2.90 6.39
C TYR A 160 -13.63 3.54 7.67
N LEU A 161 -12.70 2.85 8.32
CA LEU A 161 -11.71 3.41 9.22
C LEU A 161 -10.62 4.06 8.36
N ASN A 162 -10.24 5.30 8.68
CA ASN A 162 -9.18 6.00 7.95
C ASN A 162 -7.93 5.93 8.82
N VAL A 163 -6.85 5.44 8.23
CA VAL A 163 -5.55 5.26 8.85
C VAL A 163 -4.55 6.10 8.06
N LYS A 164 -3.73 6.87 8.76
CA LYS A 164 -2.62 7.64 8.19
C LYS A 164 -1.32 6.99 8.64
N ILE A 165 -0.43 6.70 7.70
CA ILE A 165 0.95 6.30 7.93
C ILE A 165 1.82 7.49 7.57
N HIS A 166 2.67 7.94 8.48
CA HIS A 166 3.57 9.06 8.22
C HIS A 166 4.92 8.91 8.92
N GLY A 167 5.97 9.43 8.31
CA GLY A 167 7.34 9.33 8.85
C GLY A 167 8.30 8.98 7.73
N ASN A 168 9.40 8.32 8.07
CA ASN A 168 10.33 7.75 7.10
C ASN A 168 10.03 6.26 6.90
N ILE A 169 10.40 5.67 5.75
CA ILE A 169 10.17 4.24 5.49
C ILE A 169 10.78 3.32 6.57
N ASP A 170 11.88 3.74 7.19
CA ASP A 170 12.55 3.01 8.27
C ASP A 170 11.98 3.31 9.67
N ASP A 171 11.29 4.44 9.83
CA ASP A 171 10.72 4.91 11.11
C ASP A 171 9.45 5.73 10.85
N TYR A 172 8.29 5.09 10.98
CA TYR A 172 6.99 5.67 10.70
C TYR A 172 5.98 5.40 11.82
N ASP A 173 5.03 6.32 11.94
CA ASP A 173 3.90 6.24 12.85
C ASP A 173 2.61 5.90 12.10
N ILE A 174 1.72 5.17 12.77
CA ILE A 174 0.36 4.89 12.31
C ILE A 174 -0.63 5.61 13.21
N THR A 175 -1.44 6.48 12.63
CA THR A 175 -2.48 7.23 13.34
C THR A 175 -3.86 6.99 12.72
N VAL A 176 -4.91 7.01 13.55
CA VAL A 176 -6.29 6.98 13.06
C VAL A 176 -6.72 8.41 12.74
N GLY A 177 -7.04 8.67 11.47
CA GLY A 177 -7.35 10.01 11.01
C GLY A 177 -7.64 10.08 9.52
N LYS A 178 -8.33 11.14 9.08
CA LYS A 178 -8.56 11.42 7.67
C LYS A 178 -7.47 12.34 7.13
N LYS A 179 -7.21 12.26 5.81
CA LYS A 179 -6.46 13.30 5.09
C LYS A 179 -7.03 14.67 5.44
N ALA A 180 -6.17 15.57 5.92
CA ALA A 180 -6.56 16.93 6.17
C ALA A 180 -7.04 17.54 4.85
N LYS A 181 -8.21 18.21 4.85
CA LYS A 181 -8.64 18.94 3.66
C LYS A 181 -7.62 20.06 3.42
N PRO A 182 -7.10 20.25 2.19
CA PRO A 182 -6.29 21.42 1.91
C PRO A 182 -7.10 22.66 2.31
N LYS A 183 -6.46 23.59 3.03
CA LYS A 183 -7.07 24.87 3.33
C LYS A 183 -7.34 25.55 1.98
N THR A 184 -8.61 25.68 1.61
CA THR A 184 -8.99 26.61 0.55
C THR A 184 -8.72 27.99 1.10
N ASP A 185 -7.66 28.63 0.61
CA ASP A 185 -7.47 30.07 0.81
C ASP A 185 -8.71 30.76 0.24
N LYS A 186 -9.38 31.52 1.10
CA LYS A 186 -10.48 32.42 0.73
C LYS A 186 -9.92 33.80 0.45
#